data_AF-A0A4Y2H2F9-F1
#
_entry.id   AF-A0A4Y2H2F9-F1
#
_cell.length_a   1.000
_cell.length_b   1.000
_cell.length_c   1.000
_cell.angle_alpha   90.00
_cell.angle_beta   90.00
_cell.angle_gamma   90.00
#
_symmetry.space_group_name_H-M   'P 1'
#
loop_
_entity.id
_entity.type
_entity.pdbx_description
1 polymer ?
#
loop_
_entity_poly.entity_id
_entity_poly.type
_entity_poly.pdbx_seq_one_letter_code
_entity_poly.pdbx_strand_id
1 'polypeptide(L)'
;MTGGFKLLASGPAAIETKLGWTVFGKNGVREISDNSTLLVTSMLNKETLISDLWSLDALRILNPSEKKNKLQEEARDHCLSTVKVNEEGRFQVSLPWLDNHLPLKDNHDLAVKRLGSTVKRLKVEKIYDAYGEVFNEWKR
;
A
#
# COMPACT_ATOMS: atom_id res chain seq x y z
N MET A 1 26.72 -28.74 -4.58
CA MET A 1 26.56 -28.01 -5.85
C MET A 1 27.41 -28.70 -6.89
N THR A 2 27.00 -28.72 -8.16
CA THR A 2 27.71 -29.42 -9.25
C THR A 2 28.87 -28.61 -9.82
N GLY A 3 28.97 -27.32 -9.48
CA GLY A 3 30.19 -26.51 -9.67
C GLY A 3 30.28 -25.74 -10.98
N GLY A 4 29.27 -25.85 -11.86
CA GLY A 4 29.20 -25.04 -13.08
C GLY A 4 29.06 -23.54 -12.78
N PHE A 5 29.88 -22.71 -13.42
CA PHE A 5 29.84 -21.25 -13.33
C PHE A 5 29.92 -20.66 -14.74
N LYS A 6 29.04 -19.70 -15.05
CA LYS A 6 29.06 -18.99 -16.33
C LYS A 6 28.74 -17.52 -16.15
N LEU A 7 29.70 -16.65 -16.46
CA LEU A 7 29.45 -15.22 -16.58
C LEU A 7 28.88 -14.91 -17.97
N LEU A 8 27.73 -14.24 -18.03
CA LEU A 8 27.14 -13.80 -19.28
C LEU A 8 27.75 -12.46 -19.68
N ALA A 9 27.95 -12.27 -20.98
CA ALA A 9 28.48 -11.01 -21.54
C ALA A 9 27.64 -9.78 -21.16
N SER A 10 26.35 -9.97 -20.85
CA SER A 10 25.43 -8.92 -20.38
C SER A 10 25.66 -8.49 -18.92
N GLY A 11 26.51 -9.19 -18.16
CA GLY A 11 26.85 -8.89 -16.76
C GLY A 11 26.31 -9.84 -15.69
N PRO A 12 25.15 -10.52 -15.86
CA PRO A 12 24.69 -11.54 -14.91
C PRO A 12 25.57 -12.80 -14.91
N ALA A 13 25.64 -13.50 -13.78
CA ALA A 13 26.35 -14.78 -13.65
C ALA A 13 25.38 -15.92 -13.33
N ALA A 14 25.62 -17.11 -13.85
CA ALA A 14 24.83 -18.30 -13.59
C ALA A 14 25.69 -19.35 -12.87
N ILE A 15 25.12 -19.99 -11.84
CA ILE A 15 25.74 -21.07 -11.07
C ILE A 15 24.87 -22.31 -11.12
N GLU A 16 25.50 -23.46 -11.32
CA GLU A 16 24.84 -24.76 -11.32
C GLU A 16 24.75 -25.33 -9.90
N THR A 17 23.51 -25.39 -9.42
CA THR A 17 23.17 -25.99 -8.12
C THR A 17 22.58 -27.38 -8.33
N LYS A 18 22.34 -28.12 -7.23
CA LYS A 18 21.63 -29.41 -7.31
C LYS A 18 20.18 -29.28 -7.81
N LEU A 19 19.63 -28.05 -7.83
CA LEU A 19 18.29 -27.74 -8.32
C LEU A 19 18.30 -27.15 -9.74
N GLY A 20 19.46 -27.09 -10.40
CA GLY A 20 19.64 -26.48 -11.71
C GLY A 20 20.33 -25.11 -11.68
N TRP A 21 20.25 -24.41 -12.82
CA TRP A 21 20.91 -23.12 -13.04
C TRP A 21 20.22 -21.96 -12.32
N THR A 22 20.95 -21.25 -11.47
CA THR A 22 20.48 -20.04 -10.78
C THR A 22 21.27 -18.82 -11.28
N VAL A 23 20.57 -17.73 -11.66
CA VAL A 23 21.17 -16.53 -12.26
C VAL A 23 21.20 -15.37 -11.25
N PHE A 24 22.31 -14.64 -11.21
CA PHE A 24 22.58 -13.52 -10.30
C PHE A 24 22.90 -12.23 -11.08
N GLY A 25 22.49 -11.08 -10.52
CA GLY A 25 22.71 -9.77 -11.14
C GLY A 25 24.16 -9.28 -11.15
N LYS A 26 24.42 -8.29 -11.99
CA LYS A 26 25.73 -7.69 -12.34
C LYS A 26 26.60 -7.22 -11.16
N ASN A 27 26.05 -7.05 -9.96
CA ASN A 27 26.73 -6.40 -8.84
C ASN A 27 27.36 -7.37 -7.82
N GLY A 28 27.21 -8.69 -8.00
CA GLY A 28 27.83 -9.68 -7.12
C GLY A 28 29.20 -10.18 -7.56
N VAL A 29 29.68 -9.78 -8.74
CA VAL A 29 30.78 -10.47 -9.45
C VAL A 29 31.82 -9.49 -9.95
N ARG A 30 32.43 -8.70 -9.06
CA ARG A 30 33.55 -7.82 -9.43
C ARG A 30 34.91 -8.19 -8.84
N GLU A 31 34.98 -9.17 -7.93
CA GLU A 31 36.25 -9.63 -7.33
C GLU A 31 36.50 -11.15 -7.50
N ILE A 32 35.77 -11.83 -8.37
CA ILE A 32 35.65 -13.28 -8.30
C ILE A 32 36.08 -13.93 -9.61
N SER A 33 37.35 -13.77 -9.98
CA SER A 33 37.88 -14.57 -11.09
C SER A 33 38.30 -15.97 -10.64
N ASP A 34 38.69 -16.19 -9.37
CA ASP A 34 39.50 -17.39 -9.10
C ASP A 34 38.88 -18.45 -8.15
N ASN A 35 37.97 -18.10 -7.22
CA ASN A 35 37.55 -19.05 -6.17
C ASN A 35 36.03 -19.25 -6.08
N SER A 36 35.48 -20.09 -6.97
CA SER A 36 34.09 -20.61 -6.93
C SER A 36 33.70 -21.15 -5.54
N THR A 37 34.64 -21.76 -4.83
CA THR A 37 34.45 -22.32 -3.48
C THR A 37 34.15 -21.27 -2.41
N LEU A 38 34.69 -20.05 -2.52
CA LEU A 38 34.44 -18.97 -1.55
C LEU A 38 33.02 -18.39 -1.69
N LEU A 39 32.49 -18.34 -2.91
CA LEU A 39 31.09 -17.96 -3.15
C LEU A 39 30.11 -18.95 -2.53
N VAL A 40 30.41 -20.24 -2.71
CA VAL A 40 29.65 -21.35 -2.14
C VAL A 40 29.60 -21.27 -0.62
N THR A 41 30.75 -21.05 0.04
CA THR A 41 30.83 -20.95 1.50
C THR A 41 30.18 -19.66 2.03
N SER A 42 30.36 -18.53 1.34
CA SER A 42 29.65 -17.27 1.64
C SER A 42 28.13 -17.38 1.50
N MET A 43 27.65 -18.19 0.55
CA MET A 43 26.23 -18.50 0.39
C MET A 43 25.68 -19.45 1.45
N LEU A 44 26.49 -20.41 1.92
CA LEU A 44 26.05 -21.38 2.94
C LEU A 44 26.01 -20.75 4.34
N ASN A 45 26.87 -19.76 4.62
CA ASN A 45 26.85 -19.00 5.88
C ASN A 45 25.64 -18.03 6.03
N LYS A 46 24.64 -18.13 5.14
CA LYS A 46 23.45 -17.27 5.11
C LYS A 46 22.27 -17.82 5.92
N GLU A 47 22.46 -18.83 6.75
CA GLU A 47 21.43 -19.23 7.73
C GLU A 47 21.07 -18.06 8.67
N THR A 48 22.05 -17.20 8.99
CA THR A 48 21.82 -15.93 9.71
C THR A 48 20.95 -14.95 8.92
N LEU A 49 21.11 -14.89 7.59
CA LEU A 49 20.30 -14.04 6.71
C LEU A 49 18.87 -14.52 6.54
N ILE A 50 18.58 -15.81 6.75
CA ILE A 50 17.19 -16.31 6.69
C ILE A 50 16.41 -15.79 7.90
N SER A 51 16.99 -15.80 9.10
CA SER A 51 16.37 -15.19 10.28
C SER A 51 16.16 -13.68 10.07
N ASP A 52 17.15 -12.99 9.50
CA ASP A 52 17.03 -11.56 9.19
C ASP A 52 15.95 -11.29 8.12
N LEU A 53 15.84 -12.14 7.10
CA LEU A 53 14.80 -12.06 6.08
C LEU A 53 13.40 -12.26 6.66
N TRP A 54 13.23 -13.26 7.53
CA TRP A 54 11.97 -13.49 8.26
C TRP A 54 11.67 -12.34 9.23
N SER A 55 12.69 -11.71 9.82
CA SER A 55 12.49 -10.52 10.65
C SER A 55 11.97 -9.33 9.84
N LEU A 56 12.45 -9.14 8.59
CA LEU A 56 11.97 -8.11 7.68
C LEU A 56 10.53 -8.34 7.22
N ASP A 57 10.14 -9.60 6.98
CA ASP A 57 8.76 -9.95 6.62
C ASP A 57 7.83 -9.76 7.83
N ALA A 58 8.32 -10.10 9.03
CA ALA A 58 7.63 -9.86 10.29
C ALA A 58 7.50 -8.37 10.64
N LEU A 59 8.31 -7.44 10.11
CA LEU A 59 8.12 -5.99 10.34
C LEU A 59 6.78 -5.47 9.86
N ARG A 60 6.14 -6.15 8.90
CA ARG A 60 4.80 -5.79 8.41
C ARG A 60 3.69 -6.39 9.27
N ILE A 61 3.97 -7.49 9.98
CA ILE A 61 3.07 -8.23 10.86
C ILE A 61 3.12 -7.66 12.29
N LEU A 62 4.33 -7.32 12.75
CA LEU A 62 4.58 -6.54 13.94
C LEU A 62 4.12 -5.12 13.66
N ASN A 63 2.86 -4.83 13.97
CA ASN A 63 2.44 -3.45 14.15
C ASN A 63 3.44 -2.79 15.10
N PRO A 64 4.19 -1.75 14.69
CA PRO A 64 4.90 -0.90 15.61
C PRO A 64 3.86 -0.02 16.31
N SER A 65 2.95 -0.64 17.05
CA SER A 65 1.85 0.02 17.76
C SER A 65 2.37 0.95 18.85
N GLU A 66 3.63 0.81 19.27
CA GLU A 66 4.24 1.73 20.23
C GLU A 66 4.78 3.02 19.59
N LYS A 67 5.17 3.01 18.30
CA LYS A 67 5.73 4.18 17.61
C LYS A 67 4.71 4.94 16.74
N LYS A 68 3.53 4.37 16.49
CA LYS A 68 2.41 5.05 15.79
C LYS A 68 1.46 5.83 16.72
N ASN A 69 1.71 5.87 18.03
CA ASN A 69 0.78 6.48 18.98
C ASN A 69 0.72 8.01 18.90
N LYS A 70 1.85 8.72 18.79
CA LYS A 70 1.84 10.20 18.88
C LYS A 70 1.01 10.88 17.79
N LEU A 71 1.25 10.52 16.52
CA LEU A 71 0.52 11.13 15.40
C LEU A 71 -0.98 10.78 15.43
N GLN A 72 -1.31 9.56 15.87
CA GLN A 72 -2.70 9.12 16.00
C GLN A 72 -3.41 9.83 17.15
N GLU A 73 -2.70 10.06 18.26
CA GLU A 73 -3.21 10.77 19.43
C GLU A 73 -3.36 12.28 19.15
N GLU A 74 -2.38 12.89 18.48
CA GLU A 74 -2.47 14.28 17.99
C GLU A 74 -3.63 14.46 17.00
N ALA A 75 -3.83 13.52 16.06
CA ALA A 75 -4.96 13.56 15.13
C ALA A 75 -6.31 13.39 15.85
N ARG A 76 -6.35 12.55 16.88
CA ARG A 76 -7.54 12.36 17.73
C ARG A 76 -7.85 13.63 18.52
N ASP A 77 -6.86 14.25 19.13
CA ASP A 77 -7.02 15.49 19.92
C ASP A 77 -7.40 16.68 19.02
N HIS A 78 -6.83 16.76 17.81
CA HIS A 78 -7.22 17.74 16.80
C HIS A 78 -8.68 17.55 16.36
N CYS A 79 -9.10 16.30 16.14
CA CYS A 79 -10.48 15.98 15.81
C CYS A 79 -11.43 16.43 16.93
N LEU A 80 -11.17 16.00 18.18
CA LEU A 80 -12.01 16.35 19.32
C LEU A 80 -12.11 17.86 19.57
N SER A 81 -11.01 18.59 19.39
CA SER A 81 -10.99 20.04 19.60
C SER A 81 -11.68 20.83 18.47
N THR A 82 -11.79 20.26 17.27
CA THR A 82 -12.35 20.98 16.10
C THR A 82 -13.70 20.48 15.64
N VAL A 83 -14.25 19.44 16.27
CA VAL A 83 -15.64 19.01 16.05
C VAL A 83 -16.58 20.15 16.43
N LYS A 84 -17.39 20.58 15.45
CA LYS A 84 -18.47 21.56 15.61
C LYS A 84 -19.73 21.02 14.94
N VAL A 85 -20.89 21.44 15.41
CA VAL A 85 -22.16 21.17 14.74
C VAL A 85 -22.54 22.42 13.96
N ASN A 86 -22.81 22.29 12.67
CA ASN A 86 -23.24 23.40 11.83
C ASN A 86 -24.72 23.75 12.08
N GLU A 87 -25.21 24.83 11.47
CA GLU A 87 -26.61 25.29 11.60
C GLU A 87 -27.64 24.25 11.09
N GLU A 88 -27.21 23.31 10.25
CA GLU A 88 -28.03 22.20 9.74
C GLU A 88 -28.01 20.96 10.65
N GLY A 89 -27.31 21.00 11.79
CA GLY A 89 -27.18 19.86 12.70
C GLY A 89 -26.17 18.79 12.28
N ARG A 90 -25.30 19.07 11.30
CA ARG A 90 -24.24 18.15 10.83
C ARG A 90 -22.93 18.41 11.55
N PHE A 91 -22.19 17.35 11.84
CA PHE A 91 -20.84 17.44 12.38
C PHE A 91 -19.84 17.91 11.31
N GLN A 92 -19.05 18.92 11.67
CA GLN A 92 -17.94 19.45 10.90
C GLN A 92 -16.67 19.28 11.71
N VAL A 93 -15.60 18.79 11.08
CA VAL A 93 -14.27 18.61 11.69
C VAL A 93 -13.24 19.19 10.73
N SER A 94 -12.21 19.85 11.25
CA SER A 94 -11.07 20.27 10.44
C SER A 94 -10.17 19.09 10.07
N LEU A 95 -9.47 19.23 8.96
CA LEU A 95 -8.49 18.25 8.53
C LEU A 95 -7.20 18.41 9.37
N PRO A 96 -6.69 17.35 10.03
CA PRO A 96 -5.50 17.42 10.89
C PRO A 96 -4.21 17.88 10.21
N TRP A 97 -4.15 17.81 8.88
CA TRP A 97 -2.96 18.15 8.08
C TRP A 97 -3.15 19.41 7.22
N LEU A 98 -4.28 20.11 7.36
CA LEU A 98 -4.60 21.27 6.53
C LEU A 98 -5.14 22.43 7.37
N ASP A 99 -4.21 23.13 8.01
CA ASP A 99 -4.49 24.37 8.74
C ASP A 99 -4.78 25.53 7.78
N ASN A 100 -5.72 26.40 8.16
CA ASN A 100 -6.02 27.66 7.46
C ASN A 100 -6.37 27.52 5.96
N HIS A 101 -7.06 26.44 5.57
CA HIS A 101 -7.58 26.32 4.22
C HIS A 101 -8.69 27.35 3.95
N LEU A 102 -8.74 27.84 2.71
CA LEU A 102 -9.91 28.58 2.22
C LEU A 102 -11.14 27.66 2.27
N PRO A 103 -12.35 28.20 2.58
CA PRO A 103 -13.57 27.43 2.50
C PRO A 103 -13.66 26.68 1.17
N LEU A 104 -13.90 25.38 1.24
CA LEU A 104 -14.10 24.57 0.04
C LEU A 104 -15.29 25.13 -0.74
N LYS A 105 -15.15 25.17 -2.07
CA LYS A 105 -16.26 25.58 -2.93
C LYS A 105 -17.41 24.59 -2.76
N ASP A 106 -18.61 25.12 -2.57
CA ASP A 106 -19.82 24.32 -2.50
C ASP A 106 -20.01 23.49 -3.79
N ASN A 107 -20.24 22.19 -3.61
CA ASN A 107 -20.42 21.23 -4.68
C ASN A 107 -21.90 20.87 -4.89
N HIS A 108 -22.82 21.47 -4.13
CA HIS A 108 -24.26 21.18 -4.17
C HIS A 108 -24.83 21.23 -5.60
N ASP A 109 -24.62 22.33 -6.33
CA ASP A 109 -25.15 22.48 -7.69
C ASP A 109 -24.64 21.42 -8.66
N LEU A 110 -23.37 21.01 -8.50
CA LEU A 110 -22.78 19.95 -9.31
C LEU A 110 -23.37 18.59 -8.95
N ALA A 111 -23.57 18.31 -7.65
CA ALA A 111 -24.20 17.10 -7.16
C ALA A 111 -25.64 16.99 -7.67
N VAL A 112 -26.42 18.07 -7.62
CA VAL A 112 -27.79 18.13 -8.16
C VAL A 112 -27.81 17.85 -9.66
N LYS A 113 -26.89 18.46 -10.44
CA LYS A 113 -26.79 18.19 -11.89
C LYS A 113 -26.46 16.72 -12.19
N ARG A 114 -25.51 16.13 -11.46
CA ARG A 114 -25.14 14.70 -11.58
C ARG A 114 -26.28 13.78 -11.16
N LEU A 115 -27.04 14.14 -10.13
CA LEU A 115 -28.23 13.41 -9.74
C LEU A 115 -29.26 13.45 -10.87
N GLY A 116 -29.53 14.62 -11.44
CA GLY A 116 -30.46 14.77 -12.55
C GLY A 116 -30.10 13.92 -13.78
N SER A 117 -28.82 13.87 -14.16
CA SER A 117 -28.36 13.01 -15.26
C SER A 117 -28.52 11.52 -14.93
N THR A 118 -28.20 11.13 -13.69
CA THR A 118 -28.35 9.74 -13.22
C THR A 118 -29.82 9.32 -13.22
N VAL A 119 -30.72 10.17 -12.71
CA VAL A 119 -32.18 9.91 -12.71
C VAL A 119 -32.71 9.73 -14.13
N LYS A 120 -32.28 10.58 -15.09
CA LYS A 120 -32.66 10.42 -16.50
C LYS A 120 -32.22 9.06 -17.05
N ARG A 121 -30.97 8.66 -16.78
CA ARG A 121 -30.44 7.36 -17.22
C ARG A 121 -31.22 6.19 -16.61
N LEU A 122 -31.47 6.22 -15.31
CA LEU A 122 -32.23 5.17 -14.61
C LEU A 122 -33.67 5.00 -15.14
N LYS A 123 -34.31 6.10 -15.54
CA LYS A 123 -35.64 6.08 -16.17
C LYS A 123 -35.60 5.45 -17.57
N VAL A 124 -34.58 5.76 -18.38
CA VAL A 124 -34.36 5.13 -19.69
C VAL A 124 -34.13 3.62 -19.54
N GLU A 125 -33.34 3.22 -18.56
CA GLU A 125 -33.04 1.82 -18.23
C GLU A 125 -34.22 1.11 -17.52
N LYS A 126 -35.31 1.82 -17.18
CA LYS A 126 -36.50 1.30 -16.47
C LYS A 126 -36.20 0.65 -15.11
N ILE A 127 -35.10 1.03 -14.45
CA ILE A 127 -34.70 0.50 -13.14
C ILE A 127 -34.87 1.53 -12.01
N TYR A 128 -35.45 2.69 -12.30
CA TYR A 128 -35.61 3.78 -11.33
C TYR A 128 -36.37 3.34 -10.07
N ASP A 129 -37.50 2.64 -10.24
CA ASP A 129 -38.34 2.20 -9.11
C ASP A 129 -37.64 1.11 -8.29
N ALA A 130 -37.05 0.11 -8.94
CA ALA A 130 -36.27 -0.94 -8.28
C ALA A 130 -35.08 -0.39 -7.48
N TYR A 131 -34.40 0.63 -8.01
CA TYR A 131 -33.32 1.32 -7.30
C TYR A 131 -33.85 2.14 -6.11
N GLY A 132 -35.06 2.72 -6.23
CA GLY A 132 -35.77 3.39 -5.14
C GLY A 132 -36.06 2.49 -3.95
N GLU A 133 -36.45 1.23 -4.22
CA GLU A 133 -36.71 0.24 -3.16
C GLU A 133 -35.48 -0.04 -2.28
N VAL A 134 -34.27 -0.10 -2.87
CA VAL A 134 -33.02 -0.28 -2.12
C VAL A 134 -32.80 0.87 -1.12
N PHE A 135 -33.10 2.11 -1.50
CA PHE A 135 -32.99 3.23 -0.57
C PHE A 135 -34.06 3.21 0.52
N ASN A 136 -35.26 2.71 0.22
CA ASN A 136 -36.31 2.56 1.21
C ASN A 136 -35.94 1.49 2.25
N GLU A 137 -35.26 0.42 1.83
CA GLU A 137 -34.72 -0.60 2.74
C GLU A 137 -33.70 0.00 3.71
N TRP A 138 -32.76 0.83 3.24
CA TRP A 138 -31.73 1.44 4.09
C TRP A 138 -32.26 2.50 5.06
N LYS A 139 -33.47 3.01 4.84
CA LYS A 139 -34.13 3.96 5.76
C LYS A 139 -34.85 3.26 6.92
N ARG A 140 -35.01 1.95 6.87
CA ARG A 140 -35.66 1.14 7.90
C ARG A 140 -34.65 0.79 9.00
#